data_AF-A0A935ZF63-F1
#
_entry.id   AF-A0A935ZF63-F1
#
_cell.length_a   1.000
_cell.length_b   1.000
_cell.length_c   1.000
_cell.angle_alpha   90.00
_cell.angle_beta   90.00
_cell.angle_gamma   90.00
#
_symmetry.space_group_name_H-M   'P 1'
#
loop_
_entity.id
_entity.type
_entity.pdbx_description
1 polymer ?
#
loop_
_entity_poly.entity_id
_entity_poly.type
_entity_poly.pdbx_seq_one_letter_code
_entity_poly.pdbx_strand_id
1 'polypeptide(L)'
;MAGSASHFAHERVLARQQAAPPELDVLYVPPAAQLVPMAVGYREALADLIWVRALIYSGENLGRSQVDATFRYVDAISGLAPRFRRPYVWGGITAVYSGQSEIDRAMVDGAIAIYRRGLAQFPESHEILYPLGMLLLTQVPSTPGYDPNERAALRAEGIECIRRAAAFGADPLVRQYAASLVSEHGERDLAVAFLERQLAQAEDEDHRRMLRSKLSQLGGAQAAERVLAVRRAFVQEHRERAPYLDDGLWAVVRDEQRHSAEP
;
A
#
# COMPACT_ATOMS: atom_id res chain seq x y z
N MET A 1 32.78 -25.67 -18.52
CA MET A 1 31.48 -26.23 -18.97
C MET A 1 30.26 -25.72 -18.18
N ALA A 2 30.33 -24.61 -17.44
CA ALA A 2 29.18 -24.06 -16.69
C ALA A 2 28.39 -22.96 -17.45
N GLY A 3 29.02 -22.28 -18.42
CA GLY A 3 28.39 -21.16 -19.15
C GLY A 3 27.30 -21.57 -20.14
N SER A 4 27.42 -22.75 -20.77
CA SER A 4 26.45 -23.20 -21.79
C SER A 4 25.08 -23.56 -21.20
N ALA A 5 25.04 -24.09 -19.97
CA ALA A 5 23.78 -24.44 -19.31
C ALA A 5 22.97 -23.19 -18.91
N SER A 6 23.65 -22.14 -18.42
CA SER A 6 23.00 -20.87 -18.08
C SER A 6 22.47 -20.15 -19.32
N HIS A 7 23.21 -20.19 -20.43
CA HIS A 7 22.77 -19.61 -21.70
C HIS A 7 21.54 -20.34 -22.27
N PHE A 8 21.55 -21.67 -22.23
CA PHE A 8 20.43 -22.48 -22.73
C PHE A 8 19.17 -22.32 -21.86
N ALA A 9 19.33 -22.19 -20.54
CA ALA A 9 18.24 -21.87 -19.63
C ALA A 9 17.69 -20.45 -19.91
N HIS A 10 18.58 -19.47 -20.10
CA HIS A 10 18.21 -18.09 -20.38
C HIS A 10 17.41 -17.94 -21.69
N GLU A 11 17.88 -18.54 -22.80
CA GLU A 11 17.15 -18.49 -24.07
C GLU A 11 15.80 -19.18 -24.01
N ARG A 12 15.70 -20.31 -23.30
CA ARG A 12 14.40 -20.99 -23.12
C ARG A 12 13.44 -20.22 -22.23
N VAL A 13 13.94 -19.44 -21.28
CA VAL A 13 13.12 -18.54 -20.45
C VAL A 13 12.63 -17.36 -21.28
N LEU A 14 13.50 -16.72 -22.06
CA LEU A 14 13.13 -15.60 -22.94
C LEU A 14 12.12 -16.01 -24.01
N ALA A 15 12.33 -17.15 -24.68
CA ALA A 15 11.41 -17.68 -25.69
C ALA A 15 10.04 -18.04 -25.08
N ARG A 16 10.01 -18.50 -23.83
CA ARG A 16 8.75 -18.77 -23.11
C ARG A 16 8.07 -17.49 -22.64
N GLN A 17 8.82 -16.46 -22.21
CA GLN A 17 8.27 -15.15 -21.86
C GLN A 17 7.63 -14.46 -23.07
N GLN A 18 8.27 -14.51 -24.24
CA GLN A 18 7.74 -13.92 -25.47
C GLN A 18 6.50 -14.64 -26.00
N ALA A 19 6.36 -15.94 -25.71
CA ALA A 19 5.21 -16.76 -26.12
C ALA A 19 4.10 -16.84 -25.04
N ALA A 20 4.32 -16.24 -23.87
CA ALA A 20 3.37 -16.31 -22.76
C ALA A 20 2.26 -15.26 -22.93
N PRO A 21 0.97 -15.62 -22.83
CA PRO A 21 -0.10 -14.63 -22.68
C PRO A 21 0.18 -13.65 -21.51
N PRO A 22 -0.29 -12.39 -21.58
CA PRO A 22 -0.05 -11.37 -20.55
C PRO A 22 -0.40 -11.82 -19.12
N GLU A 23 -1.35 -12.75 -19.00
CA GLU A 23 -1.79 -13.35 -17.74
C GLU A 23 -0.76 -14.28 -17.08
N LEU A 24 0.24 -14.80 -17.80
CA LEU A 24 1.30 -15.64 -17.24
C LEU A 24 2.43 -14.84 -16.60
N ASP A 25 2.55 -13.55 -16.92
CA ASP A 25 3.62 -12.70 -16.40
C ASP A 25 3.42 -12.36 -14.90
N VAL A 26 2.18 -12.53 -14.43
CA VAL A 26 1.73 -12.52 -13.02
C VAL A 26 2.28 -13.70 -12.23
N LEU A 27 2.53 -14.82 -12.90
CA LEU A 27 2.64 -16.13 -12.27
C LEU A 27 4.06 -16.45 -11.77
N TYR A 28 5.07 -15.64 -12.11
CA TYR A 28 6.48 -16.01 -11.97
C TYR A 28 7.24 -15.26 -10.88
N VAL A 29 6.65 -15.07 -9.70
CA VAL A 29 7.42 -14.73 -8.48
C VAL A 29 7.58 -16.01 -7.65
N PRO A 30 8.79 -16.60 -7.58
CA PRO A 30 9.05 -17.75 -6.74
C PRO A 30 8.84 -17.43 -5.26
N PRO A 31 8.48 -18.43 -4.43
CA PRO A 31 8.45 -18.26 -2.98
C PRO A 31 9.79 -17.75 -2.42
N ALA A 32 9.75 -16.99 -1.32
CA ALA A 32 10.95 -16.40 -0.72
C ALA A 32 12.07 -17.43 -0.45
N ALA A 33 11.71 -18.65 -0.04
CA ALA A 33 12.67 -19.74 0.20
C ALA A 33 13.52 -20.11 -1.03
N GLN A 34 12.98 -19.92 -2.23
CA GLN A 34 13.70 -20.16 -3.49
C GLN A 34 14.48 -18.91 -3.93
N LEU A 35 13.99 -17.72 -3.62
CA LEU A 35 14.63 -16.45 -3.98
C LEU A 35 15.90 -16.16 -3.17
N VAL A 36 15.95 -16.55 -1.90
CA VAL A 36 17.11 -16.33 -1.03
C VAL A 36 18.43 -16.87 -1.63
N PRO A 37 18.51 -18.14 -2.06
CA PRO A 37 19.74 -18.63 -2.71
C PRO A 37 19.97 -17.99 -4.08
N MET A 38 18.92 -17.62 -4.82
CA MET A 38 19.02 -16.94 -6.11
C MET A 38 19.57 -15.51 -6.00
N ALA A 39 19.45 -14.87 -4.84
CA ALA A 39 19.95 -13.53 -4.61
C ALA A 39 21.49 -13.45 -4.57
N VAL A 40 22.20 -14.58 -4.37
CA VAL A 40 23.68 -14.65 -4.29
C VAL A 40 24.26 -13.59 -3.34
N GLY A 41 23.59 -13.40 -2.19
CA GLY A 41 23.98 -12.40 -1.18
C GLY A 41 23.37 -11.00 -1.34
N TYR A 42 22.77 -10.68 -2.49
CA TYR A 42 22.14 -9.37 -2.78
C TYR A 42 20.63 -9.40 -2.56
N ARG A 43 20.20 -9.77 -1.34
CA ARG A 43 18.78 -9.98 -1.01
C ARG A 43 17.95 -8.71 -1.16
N GLU A 44 18.49 -7.59 -0.69
CA GLU A 44 17.84 -6.28 -0.73
C GLU A 44 17.71 -5.77 -2.16
N ALA A 45 18.75 -5.91 -2.99
CA ALA A 45 18.68 -5.50 -4.39
C ALA A 45 17.67 -6.34 -5.18
N LEU A 46 17.58 -7.65 -4.90
CA LEU A 46 16.56 -8.51 -5.49
C LEU A 46 15.15 -8.12 -5.00
N ALA A 47 15.01 -7.79 -3.72
CA ALA A 47 13.76 -7.30 -3.15
C ALA A 47 13.31 -5.99 -3.83
N ASP A 48 14.22 -5.06 -4.08
CA ASP A 48 13.95 -3.80 -4.80
C ASP A 48 13.50 -4.05 -6.25
N LEU A 49 14.14 -4.98 -6.95
CA LEU A 49 13.75 -5.34 -8.32
C LEU A 49 12.34 -5.94 -8.36
N ILE A 50 12.04 -6.85 -7.43
CA ILE A 50 10.70 -7.45 -7.31
C ILE A 50 9.67 -6.39 -6.90
N TRP A 51 10.05 -5.40 -6.09
CA TRP A 51 9.19 -4.29 -5.71
C TRP A 51 8.81 -3.42 -6.92
N VAL A 52 9.77 -3.04 -7.76
CA VAL A 52 9.48 -2.29 -9.01
C VAL A 52 8.53 -3.10 -9.89
N ARG A 53 8.76 -4.41 -10.01
CA ARG A 53 7.88 -5.31 -10.77
C ARG A 53 6.46 -5.35 -10.20
N ALA A 54 6.32 -5.40 -8.87
CA ALA A 54 5.03 -5.42 -8.19
C ALA A 54 4.20 -4.16 -8.49
N LEU A 55 4.86 -2.99 -8.51
CA LEU A 55 4.21 -1.71 -8.83
C LEU A 55 3.70 -1.68 -10.27
N ILE A 56 4.57 -2.02 -11.24
CA ILE A 56 4.21 -2.07 -12.67
C ILE A 56 3.03 -3.03 -12.89
N TYR A 57 3.13 -4.23 -12.31
CA TYR A 57 2.10 -5.25 -12.44
C TYR A 57 0.75 -4.78 -11.88
N SER A 58 0.78 -4.16 -10.69
CA SER A 58 -0.43 -3.58 -10.09
C SER A 58 -1.03 -2.50 -10.98
N GLY A 59 -0.20 -1.71 -11.66
CA GLY A 59 -0.54 -0.70 -12.65
C GLY A 59 -1.28 -1.25 -13.88
N GLU A 60 -0.73 -2.28 -14.48
CA GLU A 60 -1.27 -2.91 -15.69
C GLU A 60 -2.64 -3.56 -15.43
N ASN A 61 -2.87 -4.00 -14.19
CA ASN A 61 -4.04 -4.78 -13.84
C ASN A 61 -5.06 -4.03 -12.95
N LEU A 62 -4.97 -2.69 -12.88
CA LEU A 62 -5.95 -1.87 -12.15
C LEU A 62 -7.40 -2.25 -12.51
N GLY A 63 -8.23 -2.45 -11.50
CA GLY A 63 -9.65 -2.82 -11.66
C GLY A 63 -9.89 -4.33 -11.75
N ARG A 64 -8.86 -5.16 -11.83
CA ARG A 64 -8.96 -6.62 -11.68
C ARG A 64 -8.56 -7.02 -10.26
N SER A 65 -9.30 -7.94 -9.65
CA SER A 65 -8.90 -8.53 -8.37
C SER A 65 -7.61 -9.34 -8.56
N GLN A 66 -6.61 -9.08 -7.71
CA GLN A 66 -5.24 -9.62 -7.82
C GLN A 66 -4.66 -9.98 -6.45
N VAL A 67 -5.54 -10.45 -5.59
CA VAL A 67 -5.29 -10.70 -4.19
C VAL A 67 -4.12 -11.67 -4.04
N ASP A 68 -4.19 -12.81 -4.72
CA ASP A 68 -3.12 -13.83 -4.74
C ASP A 68 -1.78 -13.30 -5.24
N ALA A 69 -1.79 -12.48 -6.28
CA ALA A 69 -0.56 -11.92 -6.84
C ALA A 69 0.07 -10.93 -5.86
N THR A 70 -0.74 -10.06 -5.26
CA THR A 70 -0.31 -9.13 -4.20
C THR A 70 0.33 -9.89 -3.05
N PHE A 71 -0.28 -10.98 -2.59
CA PHE A 71 0.31 -11.84 -1.56
C PHE A 71 1.67 -12.39 -1.95
N ARG A 72 1.80 -12.93 -3.16
CA ARG A 72 3.07 -13.51 -3.64
C ARG A 72 4.17 -12.45 -3.69
N TYR A 73 3.88 -11.25 -4.21
CA TYR A 73 4.85 -10.16 -4.24
C TYR A 73 5.27 -9.74 -2.83
N VAL A 74 4.31 -9.53 -1.93
CA VAL A 74 4.62 -9.12 -0.56
C VAL A 74 5.39 -10.21 0.18
N ASP A 75 5.02 -11.49 0.02
CA ASP A 75 5.71 -12.62 0.63
C ASP A 75 7.16 -12.74 0.13
N ALA A 76 7.36 -12.66 -1.18
CA ALA A 76 8.69 -12.69 -1.79
C ALA A 76 9.58 -11.54 -1.29
N ILE A 77 9.08 -10.31 -1.33
CA ILE A 77 9.85 -9.13 -0.92
C ILE A 77 10.12 -9.17 0.58
N SER A 78 9.10 -9.43 1.40
CA SER A 78 9.26 -9.49 2.86
C SER A 78 10.14 -10.65 3.33
N GLY A 79 10.16 -11.77 2.61
CA GLY A 79 11.07 -12.88 2.91
C GLY A 79 12.53 -12.60 2.51
N LEU A 80 12.76 -11.79 1.47
CA LEU A 80 14.10 -11.33 1.09
C LEU A 80 14.61 -10.23 2.02
N ALA A 81 13.80 -9.19 2.23
CA ALA A 81 14.12 -7.98 2.99
C ALA A 81 12.99 -7.63 3.98
N PRO A 82 12.94 -8.24 5.18
CA PRO A 82 11.88 -7.99 6.16
C PRO A 82 11.81 -6.55 6.66
N ARG A 83 12.92 -5.81 6.60
CA ARG A 83 12.98 -4.40 6.98
C ARG A 83 12.59 -3.45 5.85
N PHE A 84 12.13 -3.96 4.72
CA PHE A 84 11.56 -3.14 3.67
C PHE A 84 10.09 -2.83 4.01
N ARG A 85 9.81 -1.61 4.48
CA ARG A 85 8.48 -1.24 4.99
C ARG A 85 7.39 -1.13 3.92
N ARG A 86 7.73 -0.56 2.75
CA ARG A 86 6.77 -0.19 1.69
C ARG A 86 5.86 -1.36 1.24
N PRO A 87 6.36 -2.58 1.02
CA PRO A 87 5.53 -3.72 0.65
C PRO A 87 4.40 -4.04 1.64
N TYR A 88 4.61 -3.84 2.94
CA TYR A 88 3.57 -4.11 3.94
C TYR A 88 2.43 -3.09 3.87
N VAL A 89 2.77 -1.80 3.72
CA VAL A 89 1.77 -0.72 3.62
C VAL A 89 1.00 -0.86 2.32
N TRP A 90 1.71 -0.99 1.20
CA TRP A 90 1.10 -1.13 -0.13
C TRP A 90 0.28 -2.42 -0.24
N GLY A 91 0.82 -3.55 0.20
CA GLY A 91 0.18 -4.85 0.04
C GLY A 91 -1.16 -4.95 0.75
N GLY A 92 -1.28 -4.42 1.97
CA GLY A 92 -2.53 -4.46 2.72
C GLY A 92 -3.63 -3.59 2.10
N ILE A 93 -3.28 -2.49 1.43
CA ILE A 93 -4.24 -1.64 0.71
C ILE A 93 -4.62 -2.28 -0.62
N THR A 94 -3.63 -2.68 -1.41
CA THR A 94 -3.84 -3.25 -2.75
C THR A 94 -4.66 -4.54 -2.67
N ALA A 95 -4.42 -5.39 -1.66
CA ALA A 95 -5.17 -6.64 -1.48
C ALA A 95 -6.69 -6.42 -1.31
N VAL A 96 -7.13 -5.26 -0.82
CA VAL A 96 -8.56 -4.95 -0.61
C VAL A 96 -9.13 -4.07 -1.72
N TYR A 97 -8.33 -3.12 -2.24
CA TYR A 97 -8.85 -2.02 -3.05
C TYR A 97 -8.41 -2.02 -4.52
N SER A 98 -7.63 -2.99 -4.99
CA SER A 98 -7.16 -3.03 -6.37
C SER A 98 -8.20 -3.45 -7.41
N GLY A 99 -9.24 -4.17 -7.00
CA GLY A 99 -10.26 -4.75 -7.88
C GLY A 99 -11.58 -3.97 -7.92
N GLN A 100 -12.37 -4.22 -8.97
CA GLN A 100 -13.78 -3.80 -9.06
C GLN A 100 -14.77 -4.83 -8.48
N SER A 101 -14.28 -5.98 -8.01
CA SER A 101 -15.08 -7.02 -7.38
C SER A 101 -15.56 -6.61 -5.98
N GLU A 102 -16.64 -7.25 -5.53
CA GLU A 102 -17.07 -7.16 -4.13
C GLU A 102 -15.94 -7.63 -3.20
N ILE A 103 -15.79 -6.97 -2.06
CA ILE A 103 -14.79 -7.31 -1.05
C ILE A 103 -15.24 -8.62 -0.37
N ASP A 104 -14.42 -9.66 -0.46
CA ASP A 104 -14.65 -10.92 0.22
C ASP A 104 -13.75 -11.11 1.45
N ARG A 105 -14.04 -12.16 2.23
CA ARG A 105 -13.30 -12.48 3.46
C ARG A 105 -11.83 -12.79 3.19
N ALA A 106 -11.48 -13.46 2.08
CA ALA A 106 -10.10 -13.83 1.78
C ALA A 106 -9.25 -12.58 1.52
N MET A 107 -9.81 -11.57 0.86
CA MET A 107 -9.17 -10.26 0.66
C MET A 107 -8.84 -9.59 2.00
N VAL A 108 -9.83 -9.53 2.90
CA VAL A 108 -9.70 -8.87 4.20
C VAL A 108 -8.73 -9.64 5.11
N ASP A 109 -8.89 -10.95 5.26
CA ASP A 109 -8.03 -11.80 6.09
C ASP A 109 -6.58 -11.74 5.62
N GLY A 110 -6.38 -11.74 4.31
CA GLY A 110 -5.07 -11.59 3.73
C GLY A 110 -4.45 -10.22 4.05
N ALA A 111 -5.19 -9.12 3.84
CA ALA A 111 -4.68 -7.78 4.15
C ALA A 111 -4.32 -7.63 5.64
N ILE A 112 -5.14 -8.20 6.53
CA ILE A 112 -4.83 -8.31 7.97
C ILE A 112 -3.51 -9.05 8.17
N ALA A 113 -3.29 -10.18 7.50
CA ALA A 113 -2.05 -10.96 7.62
C ALA A 113 -0.82 -10.17 7.15
N ILE A 114 -0.91 -9.41 6.06
CA ILE A 114 0.18 -8.53 5.59
C ILE A 114 0.52 -7.48 6.64
N TYR A 115 -0.49 -6.76 7.15
CA TYR A 115 -0.24 -5.71 8.15
C TYR A 115 0.30 -6.29 9.46
N ARG A 116 -0.22 -7.42 9.95
CA ARG A 116 0.30 -8.07 11.15
C ARG A 116 1.76 -8.50 10.97
N ARG A 117 2.14 -9.02 9.79
CA ARG A 117 3.54 -9.31 9.47
C ARG A 117 4.40 -8.05 9.46
N GLY A 118 3.87 -6.94 8.94
CA GLY A 118 4.50 -5.63 8.99
C GLY A 118 4.70 -5.14 10.43
N LEU A 119 3.70 -5.25 11.30
CA LEU A 119 3.79 -4.86 12.71
C LEU A 119 4.77 -5.73 13.52
N ALA A 120 4.99 -6.99 13.12
CA ALA A 120 6.03 -7.80 13.72
C ALA A 120 7.44 -7.23 13.46
N GLN A 121 7.64 -6.53 12.34
CA GLN A 121 8.90 -5.87 11.99
C GLN A 121 8.95 -4.40 12.46
N PHE A 122 7.80 -3.71 12.46
CA PHE A 122 7.65 -2.31 12.81
C PHE A 122 6.50 -2.09 13.81
N PRO A 123 6.68 -2.47 15.09
CA PRO A 123 5.59 -2.45 16.07
C PRO A 123 4.96 -1.07 16.28
N GLU A 124 5.74 -0.01 16.07
CA GLU A 124 5.36 1.39 16.31
C GLU A 124 4.99 2.14 15.04
N SER A 125 4.93 1.46 13.89
CA SER A 125 4.64 2.11 12.61
C SER A 125 3.19 2.55 12.55
N HIS A 126 2.93 3.85 12.74
CA HIS A 126 1.59 4.40 12.54
C HIS A 126 1.09 4.22 11.10
N GLU A 127 2.00 4.16 10.12
CA GLU A 127 1.71 3.86 8.70
C GLU A 127 1.15 2.44 8.49
N ILE A 128 1.31 1.53 9.45
CA ILE A 128 0.77 0.16 9.41
C ILE A 128 -0.37 0.00 10.42
N LEU A 129 -0.21 0.53 11.64
CA LEU A 129 -1.23 0.49 12.69
C LEU A 129 -2.53 1.15 12.25
N TYR A 130 -2.45 2.34 11.63
CA TYR A 130 -3.65 3.06 11.23
C TYR A 130 -4.43 2.33 10.12
N PRO A 131 -3.82 1.91 9.00
CA PRO A 131 -4.53 1.13 7.99
C PRO A 131 -5.09 -0.20 8.51
N LEU A 132 -4.37 -0.92 9.37
CA LEU A 132 -4.88 -2.13 10.00
C LEU A 132 -6.11 -1.83 10.86
N GLY A 133 -6.04 -0.81 11.72
CA GLY A 133 -7.17 -0.39 12.54
C GLY A 133 -8.40 -0.03 11.68
N MET A 134 -8.19 0.72 10.61
CA MET A 134 -9.26 1.08 9.66
C MET A 134 -9.87 -0.14 8.97
N LEU A 135 -9.05 -1.09 8.54
CA LEU A 135 -9.49 -2.34 7.92
C LEU A 135 -10.38 -3.14 8.88
N LEU A 136 -9.94 -3.30 10.13
CA LEU A 136 -10.66 -4.03 11.16
C LEU A 136 -11.98 -3.37 11.58
N LEU A 137 -12.04 -2.04 11.55
CA LEU A 137 -13.22 -1.29 11.98
C LEU A 137 -14.26 -1.06 10.88
N THR A 138 -13.87 -1.15 9.61
CA THR A 138 -14.77 -0.84 8.48
C THR A 138 -15.06 -2.06 7.61
N GLN A 139 -14.04 -2.86 7.26
CA GLN A 139 -14.20 -3.96 6.31
C GLN A 139 -14.66 -5.25 6.98
N VAL A 140 -14.14 -5.57 8.17
CA VAL A 140 -14.56 -6.79 8.91
C VAL A 140 -16.07 -6.80 9.22
N PRO A 141 -16.70 -5.70 9.71
CA PRO A 141 -18.15 -5.68 9.93
C PRO A 141 -18.96 -5.79 8.63
N SER A 142 -18.46 -5.15 7.56
CA SER A 142 -19.12 -5.08 6.25
C SER A 142 -18.95 -6.33 5.38
N THR A 143 -17.98 -7.18 5.69
CA THR A 143 -17.67 -8.38 4.90
C THR A 143 -18.42 -9.59 5.44
N PRO A 144 -19.11 -10.38 4.57
CA PRO A 144 -19.74 -11.63 4.97
C PRO A 144 -18.73 -12.66 5.46
N GLY A 145 -19.17 -13.55 6.35
CA GLY A 145 -18.39 -14.71 6.79
C GLY A 145 -17.71 -14.59 8.15
N TYR A 146 -17.68 -13.41 8.76
CA TYR A 146 -17.22 -13.23 10.15
C TYR A 146 -18.37 -13.46 11.13
N ASP A 147 -18.13 -14.25 12.18
CA ASP A 147 -19.10 -14.45 13.26
C ASP A 147 -19.10 -13.28 14.27
N PRO A 148 -20.13 -13.13 15.12
CA PRO A 148 -20.22 -12.01 16.06
C PRO A 148 -19.07 -11.92 17.07
N ASN A 149 -18.54 -13.05 17.54
CA ASN A 149 -17.44 -13.06 18.49
C ASN A 149 -16.12 -12.67 17.81
N GLU A 150 -15.89 -13.19 16.61
CA GLU A 150 -14.74 -12.83 15.77
C GLU A 150 -14.76 -11.32 15.45
N ARG A 151 -15.92 -10.78 15.06
CA ARG A 151 -16.10 -9.33 14.83
C ARG A 151 -15.81 -8.50 16.08
N ALA A 152 -16.28 -8.92 17.24
CA ALA A 152 -16.03 -8.20 18.50
C ALA A 152 -14.54 -8.18 18.86
N ALA A 153 -13.85 -9.31 18.71
CA ALA A 153 -12.42 -9.41 18.96
C ALA A 153 -11.59 -8.55 17.99
N LEU A 154 -11.88 -8.63 16.69
CA LEU A 154 -11.21 -7.84 15.65
C LEU A 154 -11.50 -6.34 15.79
N ARG A 155 -12.72 -5.96 16.21
CA ARG A 155 -13.06 -4.58 16.52
C ARG A 155 -12.22 -4.04 17.69
N ALA A 156 -12.06 -4.82 18.77
CA ALA A 156 -11.23 -4.43 19.90
C ALA A 156 -9.76 -4.24 19.50
N GLU A 157 -9.21 -5.15 18.69
CA GLU A 157 -7.87 -5.01 18.09
C GLU A 157 -7.78 -3.76 17.21
N GLY A 158 -8.80 -3.49 16.40
CA GLY A 158 -8.86 -2.32 15.54
C GLY A 158 -8.80 -1.00 16.32
N ILE A 159 -9.59 -0.89 17.40
CA ILE A 159 -9.56 0.28 18.30
C ILE A 159 -8.16 0.46 18.90
N GLU A 160 -7.54 -0.61 19.38
CA GLU A 160 -6.19 -0.55 19.95
C GLU A 160 -5.16 -0.11 18.91
N CYS A 161 -5.25 -0.62 17.67
CA CYS A 161 -4.38 -0.19 16.58
C CYS A 161 -4.50 1.32 16.30
N ILE A 162 -5.72 1.86 16.27
CA ILE A 162 -5.94 3.30 16.07
C ILE A 162 -5.37 4.12 17.24
N ARG A 163 -5.57 3.69 18.48
CA ARG A 163 -5.00 4.36 19.67
C ARG A 163 -3.47 4.36 19.63
N ARG A 164 -2.86 3.24 19.29
CA ARG A 164 -1.40 3.13 19.15
C ARG A 164 -0.90 3.99 18.00
N ALA A 165 -1.58 4.01 16.85
CA ALA A 165 -1.20 4.88 15.74
C ALA A 165 -1.20 6.37 16.16
N ALA A 166 -2.24 6.80 16.86
CA ALA A 166 -2.36 8.15 17.44
C ALA A 166 -1.20 8.47 18.40
N ALA A 167 -0.76 7.51 19.21
CA ALA A 167 0.38 7.68 20.12
C ALA A 167 1.72 7.76 19.39
N PHE A 168 1.91 6.98 18.31
CA PHE A 168 3.15 6.92 17.53
C PHE A 168 3.23 7.96 16.40
N GLY A 169 2.63 9.14 16.63
CA GLY A 169 2.80 10.29 15.75
C GLY A 169 1.92 10.28 14.50
N ALA A 170 0.83 9.50 14.47
CA ALA A 170 -0.18 9.72 13.44
C ALA A 170 -0.73 11.16 13.54
N ASP A 171 -1.20 11.62 12.39
CA ASP A 171 -1.73 12.96 12.15
C ASP A 171 -2.82 13.37 13.17
N PRO A 172 -2.96 14.68 13.46
CA PRO A 172 -4.05 15.21 14.26
C PRO A 172 -5.43 14.61 13.98
N LEU A 173 -5.78 14.34 12.72
CA LEU A 173 -7.05 13.68 12.35
C LEU A 173 -7.16 12.24 12.89
N VAL A 174 -6.07 11.47 12.90
CA VAL A 174 -6.05 10.13 13.48
C VAL A 174 -6.18 10.19 15.01
N ARG A 175 -5.60 11.22 15.65
CA ARG A 175 -5.80 11.47 17.09
C ARG A 175 -7.24 11.87 17.42
N GLN A 176 -7.83 12.74 16.60
CA GLN A 176 -9.25 13.11 16.72
C GLN A 176 -10.15 11.89 16.52
N TYR A 177 -9.82 11.03 15.56
CA TYR A 177 -10.55 9.79 15.32
C TYR A 177 -10.41 8.79 16.48
N ALA A 178 -9.20 8.61 17.03
CA ALA A 178 -9.00 7.80 18.22
C ALA A 178 -9.86 8.27 19.41
N ALA A 179 -10.08 9.59 19.52
CA ALA A 179 -10.98 10.18 20.50
C ALA A 179 -12.47 9.98 20.13
N SER A 180 -12.82 10.04 18.84
CA SER A 180 -14.20 9.90 18.35
C SER A 180 -14.67 8.46 18.20
N LEU A 181 -13.80 7.46 18.25
CA LEU A 181 -14.16 6.04 18.26
C LEU A 181 -15.01 5.61 19.46
N VAL A 182 -15.20 6.51 20.42
CA VAL A 182 -16.18 6.42 21.51
C VAL A 182 -17.62 6.73 21.02
N SER A 183 -17.78 7.36 19.85
CA SER A 183 -19.07 7.75 19.24
C SER A 183 -19.34 6.96 17.95
N GLU A 184 -20.54 6.43 17.82
CA GLU A 184 -20.80 5.20 17.05
C GLU A 184 -21.12 5.40 15.56
N HIS A 185 -20.80 6.52 14.91
CA HIS A 185 -21.27 6.77 13.53
C HIS A 185 -20.16 7.32 12.62
N GLY A 186 -19.95 6.65 11.47
CA GLY A 186 -19.16 7.21 10.37
C GLY A 186 -18.42 6.26 9.42
N GLU A 187 -18.70 4.95 9.35
CA GLU A 187 -17.87 3.97 8.60
C GLU A 187 -17.51 4.37 7.16
N ARG A 188 -18.45 4.99 6.43
CA ARG A 188 -18.22 5.45 5.05
C ARG A 188 -17.34 6.69 4.98
N ASP A 189 -17.62 7.70 5.78
CA ASP A 189 -16.84 8.95 5.81
C ASP A 189 -15.41 8.67 6.26
N LEU A 190 -15.24 7.69 7.14
CA LEU A 190 -13.96 7.18 7.60
C LEU A 190 -13.19 6.45 6.49
N ALA A 191 -13.85 5.61 5.71
CA ALA A 191 -13.22 4.97 4.55
C ALA A 191 -12.78 6.00 3.50
N VAL A 192 -13.58 7.05 3.26
CA VAL A 192 -13.21 8.14 2.35
C VAL A 192 -12.00 8.91 2.87
N ALA A 193 -12.02 9.36 4.13
CA ALA A 193 -10.90 10.08 4.74
C ALA A 193 -9.60 9.25 4.77
N PHE A 194 -9.72 7.93 5.01
CA PHE A 194 -8.61 7.00 4.93
C PHE A 194 -8.00 6.96 3.52
N LEU A 195 -8.83 6.79 2.48
CA LEU A 195 -8.35 6.73 1.09
C LEU A 195 -7.76 8.06 0.62
N GLU A 196 -8.30 9.20 1.05
CA GLU A 196 -7.72 10.53 0.78
C GLU A 196 -6.28 10.64 1.30
N ARG A 197 -6.05 10.17 2.53
CA ARG A 197 -4.73 10.17 3.14
C ARG A 197 -3.75 9.27 2.40
N GLN A 198 -4.18 8.04 2.08
CA GLN A 198 -3.34 7.12 1.30
C GLN A 198 -3.00 7.71 -0.07
N LEU A 199 -3.95 8.42 -0.69
CA LEU A 199 -3.72 9.08 -1.98
C LEU A 199 -2.69 10.21 -1.86
N ALA A 200 -2.72 10.98 -0.76
CA ALA A 200 -1.74 12.03 -0.50
C ALA A 200 -0.32 11.47 -0.29
N GLN A 201 -0.19 10.29 0.30
CA GLN A 201 1.08 9.63 0.61
C GLN A 201 1.62 8.75 -0.54
N ALA A 202 0.80 8.44 -1.54
CA ALA A 202 1.19 7.54 -2.61
C ALA A 202 2.32 8.14 -3.49
N GLU A 203 3.47 7.48 -3.49
CA GLU A 203 4.66 7.85 -4.29
C GLU A 203 4.58 7.41 -5.76
N ASP A 204 3.80 6.38 -6.06
CA ASP A 204 3.68 5.81 -7.40
C ASP A 204 2.35 6.18 -8.07
N GLU A 205 2.38 6.42 -9.38
CA GLU A 205 1.21 6.89 -10.15
C GLU A 205 0.12 5.81 -10.25
N ASP A 206 0.49 4.53 -10.32
CA ASP A 206 -0.48 3.44 -10.42
C ASP A 206 -1.22 3.24 -9.12
N HIS A 207 -0.49 3.30 -8.01
CA HIS A 207 -1.11 3.29 -6.68
C HIS A 207 -2.08 4.47 -6.51
N ARG A 208 -1.75 5.66 -7.01
CA ARG A 208 -2.68 6.82 -7.00
C ARG A 208 -3.91 6.59 -7.85
N ARG A 209 -3.74 6.06 -9.07
CA ARG A 209 -4.87 5.76 -9.97
C ARG A 209 -5.85 4.80 -9.30
N MET A 210 -5.33 3.80 -8.59
CA MET A 210 -6.12 2.80 -7.86
C MET A 210 -6.92 3.46 -6.74
N LEU A 211 -6.23 4.20 -5.86
CA LEU A 211 -6.85 4.90 -4.74
C LEU A 211 -7.92 5.89 -5.22
N ARG A 212 -7.65 6.65 -6.28
CA ARG A 212 -8.61 7.58 -6.90
C ARG A 212 -9.85 6.85 -7.42
N SER A 213 -9.66 5.72 -8.11
CA SER A 213 -10.78 4.93 -8.64
C SER A 213 -11.71 4.48 -7.52
N LYS A 214 -11.14 3.97 -6.42
CA LYS A 214 -11.93 3.55 -5.25
C LYS A 214 -12.64 4.71 -4.55
N LEU A 215 -11.95 5.84 -4.41
CA LEU A 215 -12.50 7.03 -3.78
C LEU A 215 -13.70 7.59 -4.58
N SER A 216 -13.64 7.54 -5.92
CA SER A 216 -14.76 7.88 -6.80
C SER A 216 -15.95 6.92 -6.63
N GLN A 217 -15.72 5.61 -6.50
CA GLN A 217 -16.79 4.63 -6.24
C GLN A 217 -17.52 4.88 -4.91
N LEU A 218 -16.80 5.36 -3.90
CA LEU A 218 -17.38 5.72 -2.60
C LEU A 218 -18.02 7.12 -2.56
N GLY A 219 -18.09 7.82 -3.71
CA GLY A 219 -18.72 9.14 -3.82
C GLY A 219 -17.82 10.31 -3.41
N GLY A 220 -16.55 10.08 -3.10
CA GLY A 220 -15.59 11.12 -2.71
C GLY A 220 -14.85 11.77 -3.88
N ALA A 221 -15.35 11.67 -5.12
CA ALA A 221 -14.65 12.14 -6.33
C ALA A 221 -14.13 13.58 -6.21
N GLN A 222 -14.92 14.50 -5.63
CA GLN A 222 -14.48 15.89 -5.38
C GLN A 222 -13.31 15.99 -4.39
N ALA A 223 -13.21 15.09 -3.44
CA ALA A 223 -12.11 15.09 -2.48
C ALA A 223 -10.82 14.52 -3.07
N ALA A 224 -10.89 13.46 -3.89
CA ALA A 224 -9.75 13.00 -4.68
C ALA A 224 -9.21 14.11 -5.60
N GLU A 225 -10.09 14.85 -6.30
CA GLU A 225 -9.67 15.97 -7.14
C GLU A 225 -8.97 17.07 -6.33
N ARG A 226 -9.47 17.38 -5.12
CA ARG A 226 -8.85 18.37 -4.23
C ARG A 226 -7.43 17.96 -3.82
N VAL A 227 -7.23 16.72 -3.35
CA VAL A 227 -5.91 16.20 -2.97
C VAL A 227 -4.94 16.27 -4.15
N LEU A 228 -5.38 15.84 -5.34
CA LEU A 228 -4.56 15.86 -6.55
C LEU A 228 -4.29 17.28 -7.07
N ALA A 229 -5.24 18.21 -6.92
CA ALA A 229 -5.05 19.61 -7.30
C ALA A 229 -4.00 20.29 -6.42
N VAL A 230 -4.06 20.09 -5.10
CA VAL A 230 -3.04 20.61 -4.16
C VAL A 230 -1.65 20.07 -4.52
N ARG A 231 -1.56 18.77 -4.82
CA ARG A 231 -0.30 18.14 -5.21
C ARG A 231 0.22 18.65 -6.55
N ARG A 232 -0.65 18.80 -7.57
CA ARG A 232 -0.26 19.37 -8.87
C ARG A 232 0.24 20.81 -8.71
N ALA A 233 -0.44 21.62 -7.91
CA ALA A 233 0.00 22.98 -7.61
C ALA A 233 1.37 22.98 -6.92
N PHE A 234 1.59 22.08 -5.94
CA PHE A 234 2.88 21.93 -5.28
C PHE A 234 4.00 21.54 -6.25
N VAL A 235 3.79 20.53 -7.10
CA VAL A 235 4.78 20.06 -8.09
C VAL A 235 5.07 21.13 -9.14
N GLN A 236 4.04 21.87 -9.58
CA GLN A 236 4.22 22.98 -10.52
C GLN A 236 5.03 24.11 -9.90
N GLU A 237 4.66 24.53 -8.68
CA GLU A 237 5.40 25.55 -7.93
C GLU A 237 6.86 25.13 -7.67
N HIS A 238 7.09 23.86 -7.35
CA HIS A 238 8.41 23.28 -7.19
C HIS A 238 9.25 23.41 -8.46
N ARG A 239 8.69 22.98 -9.60
CA ARG A 239 9.37 23.06 -10.91
C ARG A 239 9.69 24.49 -11.32
N GLU A 240 8.85 25.45 -10.96
CA GLU A 240 9.04 26.85 -11.30
C GLU A 240 10.06 27.56 -10.39
N ARG A 241 10.06 27.26 -9.09
CA ARG A 241 10.82 28.03 -8.09
C ARG A 241 12.11 27.36 -7.63
N ALA A 242 12.13 26.03 -7.57
CA ALA A 242 13.29 25.29 -7.06
C ALA A 242 13.45 23.93 -7.75
N PRO A 243 13.56 23.86 -9.10
CA PRO A 243 13.65 22.59 -9.83
C PRO A 243 14.89 21.75 -9.48
N TYR A 244 15.85 22.32 -8.74
CA TYR A 244 17.08 21.68 -8.27
C TYR A 244 16.96 21.06 -6.88
N LEU A 245 15.85 21.27 -6.16
CA LEU A 245 15.59 20.62 -4.89
C LEU A 245 14.80 19.33 -5.10
N ASP A 246 14.88 18.43 -4.12
CA ASP A 246 13.98 17.29 -4.04
C ASP A 246 12.64 17.73 -3.43
N ASP A 247 11.53 17.06 -3.77
CA ASP A 247 10.17 17.40 -3.29
C ASP A 247 10.11 17.53 -1.77
N GLY A 248 10.84 16.69 -1.02
CA GLY A 248 10.88 16.74 0.44
C GLY A 248 11.59 17.98 0.99
N LEU A 249 12.70 18.38 0.36
CA LEU A 249 13.45 19.59 0.72
C LEU A 249 12.68 20.86 0.34
N TRP A 250 12.03 20.86 -0.83
CA TRP A 250 11.17 21.96 -1.25
C TRP A 250 9.99 22.16 -0.32
N ALA A 251 9.38 21.08 0.20
CA ALA A 251 8.29 21.20 1.15
C ALA A 251 8.68 21.99 2.42
N VAL A 252 9.89 21.76 2.94
CA VAL A 252 10.41 22.46 4.14
C VAL A 252 10.72 23.92 3.81
N VAL A 253 11.44 24.18 2.72
CA VAL A 253 11.84 25.55 2.32
C VAL A 253 10.62 26.42 2.03
N ARG A 254 9.60 25.86 1.37
CA ARG A 254 8.35 26.55 1.05
C ARG A 254 7.59 26.98 2.31
N ASP A 255 7.61 26.16 3.37
CA ASP A 255 6.89 26.45 4.61
C ASP A 255 7.57 27.56 5.42
N GLU A 256 8.90 27.61 5.42
CA GLU A 256 9.68 28.73 5.99
C GLU A 256 9.46 30.05 5.23
N GLN A 257 9.35 29.98 3.90
CA GLN A 257 9.07 31.16 3.07
C GLN A 257 7.66 31.70 3.27
N ARG A 258 6.67 30.84 3.57
CA ARG A 258 5.31 31.27 3.92
C ARG A 258 5.27 31.99 5.26
N HIS A 259 5.96 31.47 6.27
CA HIS A 259 6.03 32.10 7.60
C HIS A 259 6.78 33.44 7.60
N SER A 260 7.67 33.66 6.61
CA SER A 260 8.38 34.93 6.45
C SER A 260 7.59 35.98 5.66
N ALA A 261 6.44 35.62 5.07
CA ALA A 261 5.64 36.47 4.19
C ALA A 261 4.30 36.94 4.81
N GLU A 262 3.92 36.44 5.98
CA GLU A 262 2.80 36.96 6.77
C GLU A 262 3.31 37.87 7.90
N PRO A 263 2.99 39.18 7.91
CA PRO A 263 3.34 40.12 8.99
C PRO A 263 2.47 39.96 10.24
#